data_AF-A0A2T1HNU6-F1
#
_entry.id   AF-A0A2T1HNU6-F1
#
_cell.length_a   1.000
_cell.length_b   1.000
_cell.length_c   1.000
_cell.angle_alpha   90.00
_cell.angle_beta   90.00
_cell.angle_gamma   90.00
#
_symmetry.space_group_name_H-M   'P 1'
#
loop_
_entity.id
_entity.type
_entity.pdbx_description
1 polymer ?
#
loop_
_entity_poly.entity_id
_entity_poly.type
_entity_poly.pdbx_seq_one_letter_code
_entity_poly.pdbx_strand_id
1 'polypeptide(L)'
;MNKTAFAYALLVASCFAAPSTPLLAQSAQDVQSAMQVLKSKTAQAGAPSLKGEEELEGHKVPVLYLGTKRVNGDFAIVDEVQKEKGGTATLFVKSGEDFVRVSTNVKKPDGSRAVGTVLDPKGKAIAAIRKGEAFAGEVDILGKPYLTAYEPMRDAKNQVIGVYYVGYVKQ
;
A
#
# COMPACT_ATOMS: atom_id res chain seq x y z
N MET A 1 -19.20 8.38 -76.04
CA MET A 1 -18.12 7.76 -75.23
C MET A 1 -17.45 8.83 -74.39
N ASN A 2 -17.82 8.93 -73.11
CA ASN A 2 -16.98 9.43 -72.01
C ASN A 2 -17.76 9.49 -70.69
N LYS A 3 -17.11 8.95 -69.62
CA LYS A 3 -17.07 9.40 -68.22
C LYS A 3 -18.43 9.35 -67.48
N THR A 4 -18.61 8.77 -66.28
CA THR A 4 -17.87 8.87 -65.02
C THR A 4 -18.63 7.97 -64.02
N ALA A 5 -17.95 7.19 -63.17
CA ALA A 5 -18.60 6.61 -61.98
C ALA A 5 -17.59 6.49 -60.84
N PHE A 6 -17.64 7.46 -59.94
CA PHE A 6 -17.10 7.39 -58.59
C PHE A 6 -17.87 6.32 -57.80
N ALA A 7 -17.17 5.42 -57.10
CA ALA A 7 -17.81 4.52 -56.15
C ALA A 7 -16.96 4.33 -54.89
N TYR A 8 -17.49 4.94 -53.82
CA TYR A 8 -17.51 4.51 -52.42
C TYR A 8 -16.20 4.32 -51.64
N ALA A 9 -15.95 5.33 -50.79
CA ALA A 9 -15.20 5.23 -49.56
C ALA A 9 -15.85 4.20 -48.61
N LEU A 10 -15.07 3.19 -48.19
CA LEU A 10 -15.39 2.35 -47.04
C LEU A 10 -14.57 2.84 -45.85
N LEU A 11 -15.18 3.71 -45.04
CA LEU A 11 -14.63 4.15 -43.76
C LEU A 11 -15.04 3.10 -42.72
N VAL A 12 -14.18 2.10 -42.50
CA VAL A 12 -14.38 1.12 -41.42
C VAL A 12 -14.07 1.83 -40.11
N ALA A 13 -15.09 2.41 -39.47
CA ALA A 13 -15.01 2.87 -38.10
C ALA A 13 -14.98 1.65 -37.17
N SER A 14 -13.79 1.08 -36.98
CA SER A 14 -13.56 0.09 -35.93
C SER A 14 -13.63 0.79 -34.57
N CYS A 15 -14.82 0.83 -33.98
CA CYS A 15 -14.98 1.09 -32.55
C CYS A 15 -14.23 0.00 -31.78
N PHE A 16 -13.00 0.29 -31.36
CA PHE A 16 -12.36 -0.46 -30.29
C PHE A 16 -13.13 -0.18 -29.00
N ALA A 17 -14.04 -1.08 -28.64
CA ALA A 17 -14.57 -1.13 -27.29
C ALA A 17 -13.38 -1.46 -26.37
N ALA A 18 -12.96 -0.48 -25.56
CA ALA A 18 -11.95 -0.73 -24.53
C ALA A 18 -12.47 -1.87 -23.63
N PRO A 19 -11.67 -2.92 -23.39
CA PRO A 19 -12.11 -4.02 -22.55
C PRO A 19 -12.40 -3.48 -21.15
N SER A 20 -13.64 -3.60 -20.69
CA SER A 20 -14.07 -3.26 -19.34
C SER A 20 -13.50 -4.28 -18.37
N THR A 21 -12.32 -4.02 -17.84
CA THR A 21 -11.69 -4.87 -16.83
C THR A 21 -12.65 -5.01 -15.64
N PRO A 22 -12.92 -6.23 -15.15
CA PRO A 22 -13.83 -6.40 -14.03
C PRO A 22 -13.32 -5.65 -12.80
N LEU A 23 -14.24 -5.01 -12.06
CA LEU A 23 -13.92 -4.14 -10.92
C LEU A 23 -12.98 -4.79 -9.89
N LEU A 24 -13.13 -6.09 -9.64
CA LEU A 24 -12.24 -6.84 -8.75
C LEU A 24 -10.81 -6.94 -9.29
N ALA A 25 -10.64 -7.19 -10.58
CA ALA A 25 -9.32 -7.24 -11.22
C ALA A 25 -8.66 -5.84 -11.21
N GLN A 26 -9.46 -4.78 -11.41
CA GLN A 26 -8.97 -3.40 -11.29
C GLN A 26 -8.48 -3.10 -9.86
N SER A 27 -9.29 -3.43 -8.84
CA SER A 27 -8.90 -3.17 -7.44
C SER A 27 -7.64 -3.94 -7.01
N ALA A 28 -7.43 -5.16 -7.51
CA ALA A 28 -6.21 -5.93 -7.27
C ALA A 28 -4.99 -5.29 -7.95
N GLN A 29 -5.15 -4.78 -9.17
CA GLN A 29 -4.11 -4.06 -9.89
C GLN A 29 -3.76 -2.72 -9.21
N ASP A 30 -4.76 -2.02 -8.68
CA ASP A 30 -4.57 -0.77 -7.93
C ASP A 30 -3.77 -1.03 -6.64
N VAL A 31 -4.12 -2.08 -5.89
CA VAL A 31 -3.37 -2.56 -4.71
C VAL A 31 -1.91 -2.84 -5.07
N GLN A 32 -1.65 -3.62 -6.13
CA GLN A 32 -0.28 -3.92 -6.55
C GLN A 32 0.48 -2.66 -6.96
N SER A 33 -0.15 -1.78 -7.74
CA SER A 33 0.44 -0.53 -8.20
C SER A 33 0.77 0.41 -7.03
N ALA A 34 -0.11 0.52 -6.05
CA ALA A 34 0.13 1.30 -4.83
C ALA A 34 1.29 0.73 -4.00
N MET A 35 1.37 -0.59 -3.88
CA MET A 35 2.48 -1.25 -3.18
C MET A 35 3.83 -0.94 -3.86
N GLN A 36 3.89 -0.99 -5.20
CA GLN A 36 5.11 -0.65 -5.93
C GLN A 36 5.50 0.82 -5.74
N VAL A 37 4.55 1.75 -5.78
CA VAL A 37 4.84 3.18 -5.53
C VAL A 37 5.32 3.40 -4.10
N LEU A 38 4.67 2.77 -3.11
CA LEU A 38 5.09 2.85 -1.72
C LEU A 38 6.54 2.39 -1.56
N LYS A 39 6.87 1.20 -2.07
CA LYS A 39 8.23 0.65 -2.00
C LYS A 39 9.26 1.48 -2.76
N SER A 40 8.90 2.00 -3.92
CA SER A 40 9.76 2.89 -4.71
C SER A 40 10.08 4.17 -3.96
N LYS A 41 9.08 4.84 -3.39
CA LYS A 41 9.27 6.07 -2.60
C LYS A 41 10.10 5.81 -1.35
N THR A 42 9.87 4.70 -0.65
CA THR A 42 10.71 4.35 0.52
C THR A 42 12.14 4.03 0.12
N ALA A 43 12.36 3.34 -1.00
CA ALA A 43 13.69 3.05 -1.51
C ALA A 43 14.45 4.34 -1.92
N GLN A 44 13.76 5.31 -2.51
CA GLN A 44 14.32 6.64 -2.81
C GLN A 44 14.70 7.42 -1.54
N ALA A 45 13.93 7.27 -0.45
CA ALA A 45 14.28 7.87 0.84
C ALA A 45 15.49 7.20 1.50
N GLY A 46 15.70 5.91 1.24
CA GLY A 46 16.90 5.16 1.60
C GLY A 46 16.62 3.78 2.18
N ALA A 47 17.68 3.00 2.40
CA ALA A 47 17.55 1.66 2.95
C ALA A 47 16.89 1.68 4.35
N PRO A 48 15.94 0.77 4.63
CA PRO A 48 15.26 0.73 5.91
C PRO A 48 16.19 0.20 7.00
N SER A 49 16.14 0.83 8.18
CA SER A 49 16.92 0.42 9.36
C SER A 49 16.19 0.81 10.65
N LEU A 50 16.48 0.10 11.74
CA LEU A 50 15.98 0.44 13.08
C LEU A 50 17.10 1.04 13.92
N LYS A 51 16.82 2.13 14.64
CA LYS A 51 17.79 2.80 15.52
C LYS A 51 17.13 3.27 16.80
N GLY A 52 17.48 2.67 17.93
CA GLY A 52 16.91 3.02 19.23
C GLY A 52 15.41 2.76 19.32
N GLU A 53 14.81 3.28 20.39
CA GLU A 53 13.38 3.18 20.69
C GLU A 53 12.87 4.56 21.11
N GLU A 54 11.60 4.81 20.86
CA GLU A 54 10.91 6.02 21.28
C GLU A 54 9.48 5.71 21.73
N GLU A 55 8.84 6.69 22.37
CA GLU A 55 7.43 6.60 22.70
C GLU A 55 6.59 7.16 21.55
N LEU A 56 5.63 6.37 21.08
CA LEU A 56 4.69 6.73 20.03
C LEU A 56 3.28 6.34 20.47
N GLU A 57 2.41 7.32 20.70
CA GLU A 57 1.02 7.11 21.16
C GLU A 57 0.94 6.21 22.43
N GLY A 58 1.88 6.38 23.37
CA GLY A 58 1.94 5.59 24.61
C GLY A 58 2.58 4.20 24.46
N HIS A 59 3.13 3.87 23.29
CA HIS A 59 3.86 2.63 23.05
C HIS A 59 5.35 2.89 22.86
N LYS A 60 6.20 2.15 23.57
CA LYS A 60 7.64 2.12 23.31
C LYS A 60 7.91 1.26 22.07
N VAL A 61 8.38 1.86 20.99
CA VAL A 61 8.58 1.19 19.70
C VAL A 61 9.94 1.53 19.10
N PRO A 62 10.54 0.62 18.31
CA PRO A 62 11.75 0.94 17.56
C PRO A 62 11.53 2.10 16.58
N VAL A 63 12.57 2.92 16.39
CA VAL A 63 12.50 4.03 15.43
C VAL A 63 12.89 3.53 14.04
N LEU A 64 11.94 3.56 13.11
CA LEU A 64 12.18 3.22 11.71
C LEU A 64 12.81 4.40 10.98
N TYR A 65 13.91 4.13 10.31
CA TYR A 65 14.60 5.06 9.41
C TYR A 65 14.59 4.54 7.97
N LEU A 66 14.45 5.45 7.02
CA LEU A 66 14.77 5.24 5.60
C LEU A 66 15.98 6.12 5.30
N GLY A 67 17.16 5.51 5.18
CA GLY A 67 18.42 6.25 5.14
C GLY A 67 18.64 7.08 6.42
N THR A 68 18.61 8.40 6.29
CA THR A 68 18.70 9.35 7.41
C THR A 68 17.34 9.86 7.89
N LYS A 69 16.26 9.57 7.17
CA LYS A 69 14.91 10.07 7.46
C LYS A 69 14.22 9.20 8.51
N ARG A 70 13.88 9.78 9.66
CA ARG A 70 12.99 9.15 10.66
C ARG A 70 11.56 9.07 10.11
N VAL A 71 10.93 7.90 10.21
CA VAL A 71 9.61 7.62 9.61
C VAL A 71 8.47 7.66 10.62
N ASN A 72 8.74 7.35 11.88
CA ASN A 72 7.70 7.31 12.90
C ASN A 72 7.00 8.68 13.03
N GLY A 73 5.68 8.73 12.86
CA GLY A 73 4.93 9.99 12.83
C GLY A 73 5.19 10.91 11.63
N ASP A 74 6.05 10.53 10.67
CA ASP A 74 6.19 11.23 9.39
C ASP A 74 5.25 10.61 8.37
N PHE A 75 4.30 11.39 7.87
CA PHE A 75 3.24 10.90 6.98
C PHE A 75 3.45 11.24 5.50
N ALA A 76 4.56 11.90 5.14
CA ALA A 76 4.75 12.43 3.79
C ALA A 76 4.66 11.34 2.72
N ILE A 77 5.35 10.22 2.93
CA ILE A 77 5.37 9.12 1.94
C ILE A 77 3.98 8.47 1.81
N VAL A 78 3.31 8.16 2.93
CA VAL A 78 2.00 7.48 2.88
C VAL A 78 0.92 8.39 2.29
N ASP A 79 0.98 9.69 2.55
CA ASP A 79 0.05 10.67 1.99
C ASP A 79 0.31 10.91 0.49
N GLU A 80 1.57 10.91 0.05
CA GLU A 80 1.91 10.96 -1.37
C GLU A 80 1.41 9.73 -2.14
N VAL A 81 1.52 8.52 -1.56
CA VAL A 81 0.95 7.31 -2.18
C VAL A 81 -0.57 7.47 -2.33
N GLN A 82 -1.26 7.96 -1.29
CA GLN A 82 -2.70 8.21 -1.40
C GLN A 82 -3.05 9.27 -2.45
N LYS A 83 -2.24 10.32 -2.59
CA LYS A 83 -2.43 11.33 -3.62
C LYS A 83 -2.27 10.76 -5.04
N GLU A 84 -1.29 9.88 -5.25
CA GLU A 84 -0.98 9.32 -6.57
C GLU A 84 -1.85 8.12 -6.96
N LYS A 85 -2.25 7.32 -5.98
CA LYS A 85 -2.89 6.01 -6.20
C LYS A 85 -4.25 5.87 -5.53
N GLY A 86 -4.68 6.84 -4.74
CA GLY A 86 -5.86 6.70 -3.88
C GLY A 86 -5.62 5.70 -2.75
N GLY A 87 -6.71 5.16 -2.21
CA GLY A 87 -6.65 4.15 -1.15
C GLY A 87 -5.93 4.62 0.12
N THR A 88 -5.32 3.68 0.81
CA THR A 88 -4.60 3.88 2.08
C THR A 88 -3.23 3.20 2.02
N ALA A 89 -2.28 3.73 2.79
CA ALA A 89 -0.92 3.22 2.92
C ALA A 89 -0.47 3.27 4.39
N THR A 90 0.39 2.34 4.79
CA THR A 90 0.95 2.27 6.14
C THR A 90 2.33 1.63 6.14
N LEU A 91 3.20 2.16 6.98
CA LEU A 91 4.46 1.56 7.37
C LEU A 91 4.35 1.09 8.82
N PHE A 92 4.57 -0.20 9.04
CA PHE A 92 4.67 -0.79 10.36
C PHE A 92 6.12 -1.06 10.72
N VAL A 93 6.43 -0.96 12.02
CA VAL A 93 7.72 -1.39 12.57
C VAL A 93 7.53 -2.68 13.37
N LYS A 94 8.49 -3.60 13.28
CA LYS A 94 8.54 -4.78 14.14
C LYS A 94 8.89 -4.33 15.57
N SER A 95 8.08 -4.70 16.56
CA SER A 95 8.32 -4.48 17.98
C SER A 95 8.07 -5.78 18.74
N GLY A 96 9.14 -6.46 19.15
CA GLY A 96 9.04 -7.84 19.63
C GLY A 96 8.45 -8.77 18.55
N GLU A 97 7.34 -9.43 18.87
CA GLU A 97 6.60 -10.34 17.97
C GLU A 97 5.44 -9.67 17.22
N ASP A 98 5.23 -8.38 17.48
CA ASP A 98 4.14 -7.58 16.94
C ASP A 98 4.66 -6.55 15.92
N PHE A 99 3.71 -5.95 15.19
CA PHE A 99 4.00 -4.91 14.22
C PHE A 99 3.12 -3.69 14.51
N VAL A 100 3.75 -2.55 14.79
CA VAL A 100 3.06 -1.33 15.22
C VAL A 100 3.02 -0.33 14.07
N ARG A 101 1.86 0.30 13.84
CA ARG A 101 1.70 1.37 12.84
C ARG A 101 2.49 2.60 13.25
N VAL A 102 3.56 2.91 12.51
CA VAL A 102 4.39 4.09 12.80
C VAL A 102 4.14 5.25 11.84
N SER A 103 3.68 4.98 10.61
CA SER A 103 3.24 6.00 9.66
C SER A 103 2.05 5.50 8.86
N THR A 104 0.92 6.20 8.88
CA THR A 104 -0.32 5.74 8.25
C THR A 104 -1.22 6.90 7.84
N ASN A 105 -1.97 6.73 6.76
CA ASN A 105 -3.10 7.59 6.38
C ASN A 105 -4.47 6.96 6.66
N VAL A 106 -4.50 5.77 7.28
CA VAL A 106 -5.73 5.18 7.81
C VAL A 106 -6.19 6.03 8.98
N LYS A 107 -7.46 6.42 8.97
CA LYS A 107 -8.07 7.23 10.02
C LYS A 107 -8.98 6.38 10.92
N LYS A 108 -8.96 6.68 12.22
CA LYS A 108 -9.90 6.20 13.22
C LYS A 108 -11.27 6.89 13.04
N PRO A 109 -12.34 6.39 13.68
CA PRO A 109 -13.66 7.04 13.64
C PRO A 109 -13.66 8.50 14.12
N ASP A 110 -12.75 8.85 15.05
CA ASP A 110 -12.56 10.21 15.56
C ASP A 110 -11.81 11.16 14.57
N GLY A 111 -11.39 10.64 13.41
CA GLY A 111 -10.66 11.39 12.38
C GLY A 111 -9.14 11.45 12.55
N SER A 112 -8.61 11.01 13.71
CA SER A 112 -7.17 10.89 13.95
C SER A 112 -6.56 9.73 13.16
N ARG A 113 -5.24 9.71 12.97
CA ARG A 113 -4.55 8.62 12.27
C ARG A 113 -4.45 7.39 13.20
N ALA A 114 -4.51 6.19 12.62
CA ALA A 114 -4.42 4.92 13.34
C ALA A 114 -2.98 4.58 13.81
N VAL A 115 -2.14 5.58 14.08
CA VAL A 115 -0.78 5.43 14.60
C VAL A 115 -0.83 4.72 15.97
N GLY A 116 0.20 3.92 16.28
CA GLY A 116 0.31 3.17 17.54
C GLY A 116 -0.50 1.88 17.58
N THR A 117 -1.48 1.70 16.68
CA THR A 117 -2.24 0.45 16.63
C THR A 117 -1.38 -0.71 16.12
N VAL A 118 -1.65 -1.90 16.64
CA VAL A 118 -0.95 -3.14 16.30
C VAL A 118 -1.65 -3.81 15.11
N LEU A 119 -0.88 -4.35 14.17
CA LEU A 119 -1.40 -5.27 13.15
C LEU A 119 -2.05 -6.47 13.84
N ASP A 120 -3.31 -6.78 13.52
CA ASP A 120 -4.07 -7.84 14.20
C ASP A 120 -3.23 -9.11 14.39
N PRO A 121 -2.84 -9.46 15.64
CA PRO A 121 -1.91 -10.56 15.92
C PRO A 121 -2.50 -11.95 15.63
N LYS A 122 -3.80 -12.02 15.34
CA LYS A 122 -4.54 -13.24 14.95
C LYS A 122 -4.98 -13.22 13.48
N GLY A 123 -4.68 -12.17 12.74
CA GLY A 123 -5.11 -11.99 11.35
C GLY A 123 -4.36 -12.86 10.33
N LYS A 124 -4.94 -13.01 9.14
CA LYS A 124 -4.29 -13.75 8.03
C LYS A 124 -3.00 -13.06 7.55
N ALA A 125 -2.99 -11.72 7.57
CA ALA A 125 -1.83 -10.93 7.17
C ALA A 125 -0.61 -11.19 8.07
N ILE A 126 -0.77 -11.13 9.40
CA ILE A 126 0.35 -11.38 10.33
C ILE A 126 0.87 -12.82 10.21
N ALA A 127 0.00 -13.79 9.93
CA ALA A 127 0.40 -15.18 9.76
C ALA A 127 1.34 -15.37 8.56
N ALA A 128 1.12 -14.65 7.45
CA ALA A 128 2.03 -14.64 6.30
C ALA A 128 3.32 -13.87 6.61
N ILE A 129 3.21 -12.68 7.22
CA ILE A 129 4.36 -11.84 7.55
C ILE A 129 5.33 -12.55 8.50
N ARG A 130 4.83 -13.32 9.48
CA ARG A 130 5.68 -14.11 10.39
C ARG A 130 6.46 -15.21 9.66
N LYS A 131 5.98 -15.68 8.51
CA LYS A 131 6.72 -16.59 7.61
C LYS A 131 7.64 -15.85 6.64
N GLY A 132 7.67 -14.52 6.67
CA GLY A 132 8.41 -13.68 5.73
C GLY A 132 7.77 -13.61 4.35
N GLU A 133 6.48 -13.91 4.24
CA GLU A 133 5.70 -13.96 3.00
C GLU A 133 4.78 -12.74 2.88
N ALA A 134 4.46 -12.37 1.64
CA ALA A 134 3.45 -11.34 1.36
C ALA A 134 2.03 -11.91 1.54
N PHE A 135 1.09 -11.04 1.88
CA PHE A 135 -0.34 -11.36 1.93
C PHE A 135 -1.12 -10.38 1.08
N ALA A 136 -2.04 -10.87 0.26
CA ALA A 136 -3.03 -10.06 -0.43
C ALA A 136 -4.42 -10.67 -0.20
N GLY A 137 -5.40 -9.83 0.09
CA GLY A 137 -6.77 -10.28 0.35
C GLY A 137 -7.60 -9.27 1.11
N GLU A 138 -8.80 -9.70 1.48
CA GLU A 138 -9.76 -8.89 2.20
C GLU A 138 -9.51 -8.94 3.72
N VAL A 139 -9.48 -7.77 4.34
CA VAL A 139 -9.29 -7.59 5.78
C VAL A 139 -10.21 -6.48 6.28
N ASP A 140 -10.85 -6.71 7.42
CA ASP A 140 -11.57 -5.67 8.14
C ASP A 140 -10.61 -4.76 8.91
N ILE A 141 -10.66 -3.48 8.60
CA ILE A 141 -9.83 -2.46 9.25
C ILE A 141 -10.77 -1.43 9.84
N LEU A 142 -10.81 -1.39 11.19
CA LEU A 142 -11.63 -0.45 11.95
C LEU A 142 -13.13 -0.51 11.56
N GLY A 143 -13.64 -1.72 11.32
CA GLY A 143 -15.04 -1.97 10.97
C GLY A 143 -15.40 -1.72 9.51
N LYS A 144 -14.42 -1.57 8.61
CA LYS A 144 -14.66 -1.46 7.17
C LYS A 144 -13.88 -2.54 6.41
N PRO A 145 -14.48 -3.17 5.40
CA PRO A 145 -13.78 -4.13 4.56
C PRO A 145 -12.81 -3.41 3.62
N TYR A 146 -11.57 -3.87 3.58
CA TYR A 146 -10.55 -3.41 2.63
C TYR A 146 -10.06 -4.58 1.78
N LEU A 147 -9.83 -4.33 0.50
CA LEU A 147 -8.89 -5.14 -0.28
C LEU A 147 -7.48 -4.63 -0.01
N THR A 148 -6.58 -5.50 0.42
CA THR A 148 -5.30 -5.12 1.00
C THR A 148 -4.14 -5.93 0.44
N ALA A 149 -2.94 -5.36 0.51
CA ALA A 149 -1.69 -6.09 0.42
C ALA A 149 -0.74 -5.70 1.55
N TYR A 150 -0.01 -6.69 2.05
CA TYR A 150 1.01 -6.58 3.07
C TYR A 150 2.29 -7.25 2.56
N GLU A 151 3.42 -6.55 2.65
CA GLU A 151 4.72 -7.08 2.25
C GLU A 151 5.76 -6.85 3.35
N PRO A 152 6.62 -7.85 3.66
CA PRO A 152 7.72 -7.67 4.60
C PRO A 152 8.67 -6.55 4.17
N MET A 153 8.98 -5.64 5.09
CA MET A 153 10.07 -4.68 4.95
C MET A 153 11.34 -5.29 5.54
N ARG A 154 12.39 -5.38 4.73
CA ARG A 154 13.65 -6.01 5.09
C ARG A 154 14.79 -5.02 5.14
N ASP A 155 15.65 -5.14 6.15
CA ASP A 155 16.89 -4.37 6.26
C ASP A 155 17.98 -4.89 5.31
N ALA A 156 19.17 -4.27 5.36
CA ALA A 156 20.33 -4.68 4.57
C ALA A 156 20.85 -6.10 4.91
N LYS A 157 20.45 -6.67 6.06
CA LYS A 157 20.76 -8.04 6.48
C LYS A 157 19.65 -9.03 6.12
N ASN A 158 18.68 -8.60 5.32
CA ASN A 158 17.51 -9.37 4.90
C ASN A 158 16.55 -9.75 6.06
N GLN A 159 16.66 -9.10 7.21
CA GLN A 159 15.81 -9.32 8.38
C GLN A 159 14.51 -8.52 8.24
N VAL A 160 13.37 -9.14 8.57
CA VAL A 160 12.07 -8.44 8.59
C VAL A 160 12.05 -7.47 9.77
N ILE A 161 12.07 -6.17 9.47
CA ILE A 161 12.07 -5.08 10.46
C ILE A 161 10.78 -4.26 10.45
N GLY A 162 9.89 -4.53 9.50
CA GLY A 162 8.62 -3.83 9.36
C GLY A 162 7.72 -4.47 8.32
N VAL A 163 6.62 -3.80 8.00
CA VAL A 163 5.65 -4.24 6.99
C VAL A 163 5.18 -3.02 6.18
N TYR A 164 5.16 -3.18 4.87
CA TYR A 164 4.43 -2.28 3.97
C TYR A 164 2.98 -2.72 3.91
N TYR A 165 2.06 -1.77 3.97
CA TYR A 165 0.64 -2.01 3.77
C TYR A 165 0.06 -1.01 2.78
N VAL A 166 -0.81 -1.51 1.91
CA VAL A 166 -1.74 -0.70 1.12
C VAL A 166 -3.12 -1.32 1.14
N GLY A 167 -4.16 -0.51 0.97
CA GLY A 167 -5.51 -1.04 0.84
C GLY A 167 -6.54 -0.04 0.38
N TYR A 168 -7.60 -0.56 -0.24
CA TYR A 168 -8.72 0.20 -0.79
C TYR A 168 -10.00 -0.28 -0.11
N VAL A 169 -10.84 0.67 0.32
CA VAL A 169 -12.16 0.34 0.87
C VAL A 169 -12.92 -0.42 -0.20
N LYS A 170 -13.41 -1.60 0.14
CA LYS A 170 -14.28 -2.37 -0.74
C LYS A 170 -15.63 -1.65 -0.78
N GLN A 171 -16.01 -1.18 -1.97
CA GLN A 171 -17.31 -0.57 -2.24
C GLN A 171 -18.38 -1.65 -2.43
#